data_AF-A0A2S9I8D2-F1
#
_entry.id   AF-A0A2S9I8D2-F1
#
_cell.length_a   1.000
_cell.length_b   1.000
_cell.length_c   1.000
_cell.angle_alpha   90.00
_cell.angle_beta   90.00
_cell.angle_gamma   90.00
#
_symmetry.space_group_name_H-M   'P 1'
#
loop_
_entity.id
_entity.type
_entity.pdbx_description
1 polymer ?
#
loop_
_entity_poly.entity_id
_entity_poly.type
_entity_poly.pdbx_seq_one_letter_code
_entity_poly.pdbx_strand_id
1 'polypeptide(L)' 'MHIGEPRFPDTIVCGQCNSADGTVKRKLNLPKSFSFSPSEIRVFIKARPHEKHDIDHERALNLFNLIINSSNFSSF' A
#
# COMPACT_ATOMS: atom_id res chain seq x y z
N MET A 1 -11.12 -11.84 -8.13
CA MET A 1 -11.51 -10.42 -7.96
C MET A 1 -12.66 -10.09 -8.89
N HIS A 2 -13.80 -9.68 -8.36
CA HIS A 2 -14.87 -9.10 -9.17
C HIS A 2 -14.48 -7.67 -9.56
N ILE A 3 -14.63 -7.32 -10.83
CA ILE A 3 -14.42 -5.94 -11.30
C ILE A 3 -15.39 -5.04 -10.53
N GLY A 4 -14.87 -4.07 -9.77
CA GLY A 4 -15.66 -3.10 -9.01
C GLY A 4 -15.72 -3.33 -7.50
N GLU A 5 -15.14 -4.41 -6.97
CA GLU A 5 -15.06 -4.62 -5.52
C GLU A 5 -13.72 -4.09 -4.96
N PRO A 6 -13.75 -3.23 -3.92
CA PRO A 6 -12.53 -2.70 -3.30
C PRO A 6 -11.75 -3.78 -2.54
N ARG A 7 -10.41 -3.72 -2.53
CA ARG A 7 -9.54 -4.69 -1.82
C ARG A 7 -9.69 -4.69 -0.30
N PHE A 8 -10.16 -3.58 0.26
CA PHE A 8 -10.24 -3.34 1.68
C PHE A 8 -11.39 -2.36 1.95
N PRO A 9 -11.99 -2.38 3.16
CA PRO A 9 -13.11 -1.52 3.49
C PRO A 9 -12.72 -0.03 3.52
N ASP A 10 -13.71 0.83 3.34
CA ASP A 10 -13.55 2.28 3.52
C ASP A 10 -12.97 2.58 4.90
N THR A 11 -11.84 3.28 4.92
CA THR A 11 -11.10 3.53 6.15
C THR A 11 -10.54 4.96 6.18
N ILE A 12 -10.69 5.63 7.33
CA ILE A 12 -10.08 6.92 7.59
C ILE A 12 -8.57 6.72 7.84
N VAL A 13 -7.74 7.41 7.08
CA VAL A 13 -6.28 7.40 7.25
C VAL A 13 -5.76 8.82 7.54
N CYS A 14 -4.67 8.92 8.28
CA CYS A 14 -4.03 10.21 8.51
C CYS A 14 -3.33 10.70 7.22
N GLY A 15 -3.11 12.02 7.14
CA GLY A 15 -2.47 12.63 5.96
C GLY A 15 -1.05 12.12 5.68
N GLN A 16 -0.30 11.73 6.71
CA GLN A 16 1.05 11.17 6.55
C GLN A 16 1.03 9.75 5.96
N CYS A 17 0.15 8.87 6.44
CA CYS A 17 -0.03 7.52 5.84
C CYS A 17 -0.51 7.61 4.39
N ASN A 18 -1.47 8.50 4.11
CA ASN A 18 -1.94 8.74 2.74
C ASN A 18 -0.82 9.25 1.82
N SER A 19 0.01 10.17 2.34
CA SER A 19 1.18 10.68 1.62
C SER A 19 2.24 9.59 1.37
N ALA A 20 2.41 8.65 2.31
CA ALA A 20 3.34 7.53 2.18
C ALA A 20 2.90 6.57 1.07
N ASP A 21 1.62 6.20 0.99
CA ASP A 21 1.06 5.41 -0.13
C ASP A 21 1.34 6.08 -1.48
N GLY A 22 0.96 7.36 -1.62
CA GLY A 22 1.21 8.11 -2.85
C GLY A 22 2.70 8.23 -3.22
N THR A 23 3.58 8.36 -2.22
CA THR A 23 5.03 8.46 -2.44
C THR A 23 5.63 7.14 -2.91
N VAL A 24 5.25 6.02 -2.28
CA VAL A 24 5.66 4.67 -2.71
C VAL A 24 5.17 4.38 -4.11
N LYS A 25 3.89 4.58 -4.39
CA LYS A 25 3.29 4.35 -5.71
C LYS A 25 4.04 5.10 -6.81
N ARG A 26 4.35 6.38 -6.59
CA ARG A 26 5.10 7.20 -7.55
C ARG A 26 6.54 6.74 -7.72
N LYS A 27 7.24 6.43 -6.62
CA LYS A 27 8.67 6.05 -6.67
C LYS A 27 8.89 4.67 -7.29
N LEU A 28 7.98 3.73 -7.07
CA LEU A 28 8.05 2.37 -7.60
C LEU A 28 7.27 2.18 -8.92
N ASN A 29 6.66 3.25 -9.44
CA ASN A 29 5.84 3.22 -10.66
C ASN A 29 4.72 2.16 -10.61
N LEU A 30 4.02 2.07 -9.47
CA LEU A 30 2.92 1.11 -9.28
C LEU A 30 1.66 1.55 -10.04
N PRO A 31 0.72 0.63 -10.35
CA PRO A 31 -0.53 0.96 -11.04
C PRO A 31 -1.31 2.10 -10.38
N LYS A 32 -1.89 3.01 -11.19
CA LYS A 32 -2.58 4.21 -10.67
C LYS A 32 -3.78 3.87 -9.78
N SER A 33 -4.54 2.84 -10.15
CA SER A 33 -5.73 2.35 -9.43
C SER A 33 -5.41 1.48 -8.21
N PHE A 34 -4.14 1.13 -7.99
CA PHE A 34 -3.72 0.36 -6.82
C PHE A 34 -3.57 1.28 -5.60
N SER A 35 -3.86 0.79 -4.41
CA SER A 35 -3.50 1.45 -3.14
C SER A 35 -3.24 0.39 -2.08
N PHE A 36 -2.36 0.68 -1.14
CA PHE A 36 -2.15 -0.15 0.04
C PHE A 36 -3.24 0.13 1.09
N SER A 37 -3.77 -0.92 1.71
CA SER A 37 -4.63 -0.80 2.89
C SER A 37 -3.84 -0.20 4.08
N PRO A 38 -4.51 0.35 5.09
CA PRO A 38 -3.82 0.89 6.28
C PRO A 38 -2.89 -0.12 6.97
N SER A 39 -3.30 -1.38 7.03
CA SER A 39 -2.49 -2.47 7.61
C SER A 39 -1.26 -2.79 6.76
N GLU A 40 -1.37 -2.69 5.43
CA GLU A 40 -0.24 -2.86 4.51
C GLU A 40 0.72 -1.66 4.57
N ILE A 41 0.20 -0.44 4.68
CA ILE A 41 1.03 0.77 4.87
C ILE A 41 1.91 0.63 6.10
N ARG A 42 1.37 0.11 7.21
CA ARG A 42 2.10 -0.12 8.46
C ARG A 42 3.34 -1.01 8.29
N VAL A 43 3.39 -1.87 7.27
CA VAL A 43 4.53 -2.77 7.03
C VAL A 43 5.77 -2.01 6.57
N PHE A 44 5.59 -0.93 5.81
CA PHE A 44 6.70 -0.21 5.19
C PHE A 44 6.90 1.23 5.70
N ILE A 45 6.08 1.68 6.65
CA ILE A 45 6.31 2.96 7.32
C ILE A 45 6.90 2.76 8.72
N LYS A 46 7.78 3.68 9.11
CA LYS A 46 8.17 3.86 10.51
C LYS A 46 7.66 5.21 11.00
N ALA A 47 6.68 5.18 11.90
CA ALA A 47 6.15 6.40 12.50
C ALA A 47 7.19 7.06 13.40
N ARG A 48 7.28 8.39 13.32
CA ARG A 48 8.14 9.21 14.18
C ARG A 48 7.33 10.37 14.76
N PRO A 49 7.45 10.66 16.06
CA PRO A 49 6.82 11.83 16.65
C PRO A 49 7.30 13.12 15.98
N HIS A 50 6.37 14.03 15.68
CA HIS A 50 6.64 15.35 15.10
C HIS A 50 7.40 15.37 13.76
N GLU A 51 7.54 14.22 13.10
CA GLU A 51 8.29 14.07 11.86
C GLU A 51 7.45 13.35 10.80
N LYS A 52 7.89 13.43 9.54
CA LYS A 52 7.36 12.59 8.47
C LYS A 52 7.71 11.14 8.76
N HIS A 53 6.86 10.22 8.29
CA HIS A 53 7.18 8.80 8.35
C HIS A 53 8.40 8.48 7.49
N ASP A 54 9.31 7.65 8.02
CA ASP A 54 10.29 7.00 7.16
C ASP A 54 9.58 5.95 6.31
N ILE A 55 10.01 5.81 5.06
CA ILE A 55 9.44 4.87 4.10
C ILE A 55 10.51 3.86 3.68
N ASP A 56 10.23 2.59 3.93
CA ASP A 56 11.02 1.44 3.49
C ASP A 56 10.51 0.99 2.10
N HIS A 57 11.10 1.52 1.04
CA HIS A 57 10.67 1.24 -0.33
C HIS A 57 10.88 -0.21 -0.75
N GLU A 58 11.89 -0.88 -0.18
CA GLU A 58 12.16 -2.29 -0.49
C GLU A 58 11.06 -3.18 0.09
N ARG A 59 10.70 -2.95 1.36
CA ARG A 59 9.54 -3.64 1.97
C ARG A 59 8.25 -3.39 1.21
N ALA A 60 8.02 -2.15 0.77
CA ALA A 60 6.83 -1.82 0.00
C ALA A 60 6.78 -2.57 -1.34
N LEU A 61 7.91 -2.69 -2.04
CA LEU A 61 8.00 -3.45 -3.29
C LEU A 61 7.76 -4.95 -3.07
N ASN A 62 8.39 -5.52 -2.04
CA ASN A 62 8.21 -6.93 -1.67
C ASN A 62 6.75 -7.25 -1.32
N LEU A 63 6.09 -6.37 -0.56
CA LEU A 63 4.69 -6.50 -0.22
C LEU A 63 3.79 -6.40 -1.46
N PHE A 64 4.04 -5.44 -2.36
CA PHE A 64 3.31 -5.33 -3.61
C PHE A 64 3.40 -6.62 -4.45
N ASN A 65 4.61 -7.16 -4.61
CA ASN A 65 4.86 -8.41 -5.33
C ASN A 65 4.11 -9.59 -4.69
N LEU A 66 4.06 -9.66 -3.36
CA LEU A 66 3.28 -10.67 -2.67
C LEU A 66 1.78 -10.53 -2.97
N ILE A 67 1.23 -9.32 -2.87
CA ILE A 67 -0.19 -9.04 -3.12
C ILE A 67 -0.60 -9.44 -4.54
N ILE A 68 0.16 -9.03 -5.55
CA ILE A 68 -0.17 -9.36 -6.95
C ILE A 68 -0.06 -10.86 -7.22
N ASN A 69 0.90 -11.55 -6.61
CA ASN A 69 1.06 -12.99 -6.77
C ASN A 69 -0.06 -13.76 -6.07
N SER A 70 -0.47 -13.36 -4.86
CA SER A 70 -1.61 -13.94 -4.15
C SER A 70 -2.94 -13.71 -4.89
N SER A 71 -3.07 -12.57 -5.56
CA SER A 71 -4.25 -12.23 -6.36
C SER A 71 -4.39 -13.12 -7.61
N ASN A 72 -3.27 -13.68 -8.11
CA ASN A 72 -3.29 -14.60 -9.25
C ASN A 72 -3.70 -16.04 -8.88
N PHE A 73 -3.66 -16.41 -7.59
CA PHE A 73 -4.02 -17.76 -7.12
C PHE A 73 -5.51 -17.92 -6.73
N SER A 74 -6.27 -16.84 -6.65
CA SER A 74 -7.70 -16.86 -6.28
C SER A 74 -8.66 -17.01 -7.48
N SER A 75 -8.18 -17.62 -8.57
CA SER A 75 -8.92 -17.86 -9.82
C SER A 75 -9.06 -19.35 -10.18
N PHE A 76 -8.92 -20.27 -9.23
CA PHE A 76 -9.18 -21.70 -9.42
C PHE A 76 -10.36 -22.16 -8.56
#